data_AF-A0A7Y2U5M1-F1
#
_entry.id   AF-A0A7Y2U5M1-F1
#
_cell.length_a   1.000
_cell.length_b   1.000
_cell.length_c   1.000
_cell.angle_alpha   90.00
_cell.angle_beta   90.00
_cell.angle_gamma   90.00
#
_symmetry.space_group_name_H-M   'P 1'
#
loop_
_entity.id
_entity.type
_entity.pdbx_description
1 polymer ?
#
loop_
_entity_poly.entity_id
_entity_poly.type
_entity_poly.pdbx_seq_one_letter_code
_entity_poly.pdbx_strand_id
1 'polypeptide(L)'
;MSAKRVQELLPHPEHGIRCFLAKNPQLPLSDLKKLADDDYRSVAQIARQQYLKRAGDGAKDYIDGLRGLKELKRFSSMENEVFEAILKDDKSWFFGSLKKLWLPLGGEIYDHRYEQWVESAVKYEAIKILRQWIKQTPEVKTHLLKTHAISWTPEIVEMLLDGKPRDKELEKFIACVVQGNRVDIVDVFLDRGFSLKVAGKRPLVWYAVAHRNDEMVRKLLKAGCDANISNQGTTPAMLAVQTNYTAALGLLELNDHQKKALQTFKNKYPGDPSAAWLGVWTNGKSEFKTLAVSFLADGTGRLITATGMGVPIVWKTVNKKTVQIFTMQSGRVADTPKIIAHIKGDVLEVTLSKNRTEKMKRFEPKK
;
A
#
# COMPACT_ATOMS: atom_id res chain seq x y z
N MET A 1 -43.69 -17.55 15.97
CA MET A 1 -43.08 -17.51 17.32
C MET A 1 -44.10 -16.95 18.30
N SER A 2 -44.26 -17.54 19.48
CA SER A 2 -45.17 -17.00 20.49
C SER A 2 -44.63 -15.69 21.10
N ALA A 3 -45.50 -14.79 21.54
CA ALA A 3 -45.11 -13.50 22.12
C ALA A 3 -44.18 -13.68 23.34
N LYS A 4 -44.44 -14.70 24.17
CA LYS A 4 -43.59 -15.06 25.32
C LYS A 4 -42.15 -15.40 24.89
N ARG A 5 -42.01 -16.19 23.82
CA ARG A 5 -40.69 -16.57 23.30
C ARG A 5 -39.94 -15.40 22.68
N VAL A 6 -40.64 -14.44 22.07
CA VAL A 6 -40.03 -13.19 21.57
C VAL A 6 -39.42 -12.40 22.73
N GLN A 7 -40.17 -12.19 23.82
CA GLN A 7 -39.70 -11.40 24.96
C GLN A 7 -38.49 -12.05 25.67
N GLU A 8 -38.42 -13.38 25.71
CA GLU A 8 -37.24 -14.10 26.20
C GLU A 8 -35.99 -13.90 25.33
N LEU A 9 -36.17 -13.75 24.01
CA LEU A 9 -35.06 -13.67 23.05
C LEU A 9 -34.60 -12.24 22.75
N LEU A 10 -35.42 -11.22 23.03
CA LEU A 10 -35.06 -9.81 22.85
C LEU A 10 -33.79 -9.40 23.60
N PRO A 11 -33.58 -9.76 24.88
CA PRO A 11 -32.35 -9.45 25.61
C PRO A 11 -31.24 -10.50 25.41
N HIS A 12 -31.42 -11.49 24.52
CA HIS A 12 -30.49 -12.62 24.42
C HIS A 12 -29.09 -12.17 23.99
N PRO A 13 -28.00 -12.58 24.67
CA PRO A 13 -26.65 -12.00 24.46
C PRO A 13 -26.06 -12.24 23.07
N GLU A 14 -26.53 -13.27 22.36
CA GLU A 14 -26.00 -13.67 21.04
C GLU A 14 -26.49 -12.76 19.89
N HIS A 15 -25.53 -12.16 19.17
CA HIS A 15 -25.76 -11.26 18.03
C HIS A 15 -26.68 -11.87 16.95
N GLY A 16 -26.44 -13.11 16.54
CA GLY A 16 -27.16 -13.75 15.45
C GLY A 16 -28.66 -13.88 15.74
N ILE A 17 -29.02 -14.17 16.99
CA ILE A 17 -30.41 -14.30 17.46
C ILE A 17 -31.12 -12.95 17.42
N ARG A 18 -30.47 -11.88 17.93
CA ARG A 18 -31.07 -10.54 17.89
C ARG A 18 -31.14 -9.98 16.47
N CYS A 19 -30.17 -10.30 15.60
CA CYS A 19 -30.24 -10.01 14.17
C CYS A 19 -31.41 -10.72 13.49
N PHE A 20 -31.67 -11.98 13.82
CA PHE A 20 -32.81 -12.73 13.30
C PHE A 20 -34.15 -12.11 13.74
N LEU A 21 -34.24 -11.69 15.01
CA LEU A 21 -35.41 -10.96 15.52
C LEU A 21 -35.61 -9.63 14.80
N ALA A 22 -34.56 -8.83 14.62
CA ALA A 22 -34.63 -7.54 13.92
C ALA A 22 -35.07 -7.68 12.44
N LYS A 23 -34.74 -8.81 11.79
CA LYS A 23 -35.18 -9.12 10.42
C LYS A 23 -36.61 -9.66 10.34
N ASN A 24 -37.21 -10.07 11.46
CA ASN A 24 -38.51 -10.71 11.47
C ASN A 24 -39.63 -9.71 11.08
N PRO A 25 -40.31 -9.89 9.94
CA PRO A 25 -41.33 -8.95 9.47
C PRO A 25 -42.57 -8.89 10.37
N GLN A 26 -42.80 -9.93 11.19
CA GLN A 26 -43.94 -10.04 12.10
C GLN A 26 -43.60 -9.56 13.53
N LEU A 27 -42.37 -9.10 13.80
CA LEU A 27 -42.02 -8.58 15.12
C LEU A 27 -42.81 -7.28 15.39
N PRO A 28 -43.50 -7.13 16.53
CA PRO A 28 -44.23 -5.90 16.85
C PRO A 28 -43.34 -4.66 16.76
N LEU A 29 -43.88 -3.53 16.28
CA LEU A 29 -43.12 -2.28 16.13
C LEU A 29 -42.54 -1.78 17.46
N SER A 30 -43.24 -1.99 18.58
CA SER A 30 -42.78 -1.66 19.92
C SER A 30 -41.53 -2.44 20.32
N ASP A 31 -41.44 -3.72 19.97
CA ASP A 31 -40.28 -4.57 20.25
C ASP A 31 -39.14 -4.32 19.25
N LEU A 32 -39.49 -4.04 17.99
CA LEU A 32 -38.52 -3.61 16.98
C LEU A 32 -37.87 -2.27 17.35
N LYS A 33 -38.62 -1.36 18.01
CA LYS A 33 -38.10 -0.11 18.57
C LYS A 33 -37.10 -0.36 19.69
N LYS A 34 -37.30 -1.37 20.55
CA LYS A 34 -36.30 -1.76 21.56
C LYS A 34 -35.00 -2.23 20.91
N LEU A 35 -35.11 -3.04 19.85
CA LEU A 35 -33.93 -3.49 19.07
C LEU A 35 -33.30 -2.35 18.25
N ALA A 36 -33.99 -1.24 18.04
CA ALA A 36 -33.43 -0.08 17.34
C ALA A 36 -32.35 0.63 18.19
N ASP A 37 -32.31 0.37 19.49
CA ASP A 37 -31.29 0.84 20.44
C ASP A 37 -30.42 -0.31 20.97
N ASP A 38 -30.35 -1.44 20.24
CA ASP A 38 -29.55 -2.61 20.61
C ASP A 38 -28.04 -2.29 20.62
N ASP A 39 -27.35 -2.90 21.58
CA ASP A 39 -25.89 -2.78 21.76
C ASP A 39 -25.11 -3.17 20.49
N TYR A 40 -25.62 -4.13 19.70
CA TYR A 40 -25.04 -4.49 18.42
C TYR A 40 -25.53 -3.55 17.32
N ARG A 41 -24.64 -2.67 16.82
CA ARG A 41 -24.94 -1.68 15.76
C ARG A 41 -25.61 -2.27 14.52
N SER A 42 -25.23 -3.48 14.10
CA SER A 42 -25.85 -4.15 12.95
C SER A 42 -27.30 -4.55 13.24
N VAL A 43 -27.62 -4.98 14.48
CA VAL A 43 -28.98 -5.29 14.91
C VAL A 43 -29.81 -4.00 14.94
N ALA A 44 -29.28 -2.96 15.58
CA ALA A 44 -29.89 -1.64 15.64
C ALA A 44 -30.16 -1.05 14.24
N GLN A 45 -29.20 -1.15 13.31
CA GLN A 45 -29.36 -0.66 11.95
C GLN A 45 -30.46 -1.41 11.20
N ILE A 46 -30.50 -2.74 11.29
CA ILE A 46 -31.52 -3.57 10.64
C ILE A 46 -32.90 -3.27 11.24
N ALA A 47 -32.99 -3.19 12.57
CA ALA A 47 -34.23 -2.88 13.28
C ALA A 47 -34.75 -1.48 12.91
N ARG A 48 -33.88 -0.47 12.85
CA ARG A 48 -34.21 0.89 12.38
C ARG A 48 -34.72 0.88 10.96
N GLN A 49 -34.04 0.19 10.03
CA GLN A 49 -34.48 0.10 8.64
C GLN A 49 -35.86 -0.57 8.51
N GLN A 50 -36.08 -1.66 9.24
CA GLN A 50 -37.37 -2.35 9.25
C GLN A 50 -38.46 -1.51 9.91
N TYR A 51 -38.15 -0.78 10.98
CA TYR A 51 -39.08 0.12 11.65
C TYR A 51 -39.50 1.26 10.72
N LEU A 52 -38.54 1.92 10.07
CA LEU A 52 -38.80 3.00 9.11
C LEU A 52 -39.67 2.56 7.93
N LYS A 53 -39.47 1.34 7.44
CA LYS A 53 -40.30 0.75 6.38
C LYS A 53 -41.74 0.47 6.81
N ARG A 54 -41.96 0.20 8.10
CA ARG A 54 -43.22 -0.32 8.64
C ARG A 54 -44.05 0.72 9.40
N ALA A 55 -43.43 1.77 9.92
CA ALA A 55 -44.06 2.73 10.82
C ALA A 55 -44.78 3.91 10.14
N GLY A 56 -44.70 4.03 8.80
CA GLY A 56 -45.38 5.10 8.05
C GLY A 56 -45.03 6.50 8.57
N ASP A 57 -46.03 7.35 8.79
CA ASP A 57 -45.84 8.72 9.32
C ASP A 57 -45.19 8.76 10.72
N GLY A 58 -45.33 7.69 11.51
CA GLY A 58 -44.66 7.54 12.82
C GLY A 58 -43.13 7.36 12.74
N ALA A 59 -42.58 7.18 11.53
CA ALA A 59 -41.13 7.23 11.29
C ALA A 59 -40.58 8.65 11.42
N LYS A 60 -41.40 9.68 11.17
CA LYS A 60 -41.00 11.09 11.19
C LYS A 60 -40.70 11.54 12.61
N ASP A 61 -41.56 11.21 13.58
CA ASP A 61 -41.34 11.47 15.01
C ASP A 61 -40.13 10.70 15.57
N TYR A 62 -39.86 9.50 15.05
CA TYR A 62 -38.69 8.72 15.41
C TYR A 62 -37.40 9.34 14.84
N ILE A 63 -37.40 9.78 13.57
CA ILE A 63 -36.27 10.48 12.94
C ILE A 63 -36.01 11.84 13.60
N ASP A 64 -37.06 12.60 13.91
CA ASP A 64 -36.94 13.90 14.58
C ASP A 64 -36.55 13.73 16.06
N GLY A 65 -37.00 12.66 16.71
CA GLY A 65 -36.50 12.22 18.01
C GLY A 65 -35.01 11.86 17.99
N LEU A 66 -34.53 11.15 16.96
CA LEU A 66 -33.10 10.85 16.77
C LEU A 66 -32.26 12.13 16.54
N ARG A 67 -32.81 13.12 15.80
CA ARG A 67 -32.16 14.43 15.58
C ARG A 67 -32.11 15.31 16.83
N GLY A 68 -33.05 15.11 17.77
CA GLY A 68 -33.14 15.80 19.05
C GLY A 68 -32.26 15.23 20.17
N LEU A 69 -31.71 14.01 20.00
CA LEU A 69 -30.85 13.39 21.00
C LEU A 69 -29.52 14.14 21.07
N LYS A 70 -29.31 14.89 22.16
CA LYS A 70 -28.02 15.48 22.53
C LYS A 70 -26.87 14.47 22.40
N GLU A 71 -27.14 13.18 22.61
CA GLU A 71 -26.18 12.08 22.48
C GLU A 71 -25.67 11.86 21.05
N LEU A 72 -26.52 11.95 20.03
CA LEU A 72 -26.12 11.81 18.61
C LEU A 72 -25.32 13.03 18.13
N LYS A 73 -25.72 14.24 18.55
CA LYS A 73 -24.94 15.47 18.32
C LYS A 73 -23.60 15.43 19.06
N ARG A 74 -23.59 14.99 20.32
CA ARG A 74 -22.39 14.76 21.11
C ARG A 74 -21.50 13.71 20.45
N PHE A 75 -22.07 12.67 19.85
CA PHE A 75 -21.33 11.63 19.14
C PHE A 75 -20.67 12.17 17.85
N SER A 76 -21.38 12.91 17.01
CA SER A 76 -20.79 13.55 15.83
C SER A 76 -19.73 14.61 16.20
N SER A 77 -19.97 15.38 17.27
CA SER A 77 -18.97 16.30 17.84
C SER A 77 -17.74 15.53 18.32
N MET A 78 -17.95 14.39 18.98
CA MET A 78 -16.88 13.53 19.50
C MET A 78 -16.00 12.99 18.37
N GLU A 79 -16.53 12.60 17.22
CA GLU A 79 -15.69 12.15 16.09
C GLU A 79 -14.73 13.25 15.62
N ASN A 80 -15.20 14.50 15.56
CA ASN A 80 -14.35 15.65 15.23
C ASN A 80 -13.35 15.94 16.35
N GLU A 81 -13.76 15.88 17.61
CA GLU A 81 -12.88 16.12 18.76
C GLU A 81 -11.80 15.03 18.90
N VAL A 82 -12.13 13.77 18.63
CA VAL A 82 -11.18 12.66 18.57
C VAL A 82 -10.19 12.86 17.42
N PHE A 83 -10.67 13.26 16.25
CA PHE A 83 -9.79 13.58 15.12
C PHE A 83 -8.85 14.75 15.44
N GLU A 84 -9.35 15.81 16.06
CA GLU A 84 -8.56 16.96 16.53
C GLU A 84 -7.52 16.55 17.58
N ALA A 85 -7.88 15.66 18.51
CA ALA A 85 -6.94 15.13 19.49
C ALA A 85 -5.85 14.28 18.84
N ILE A 86 -6.18 13.49 17.81
CA ILE A 86 -5.20 12.76 16.99
C ILE A 86 -4.27 13.74 16.28
N LEU A 87 -4.80 14.76 15.60
CA LEU A 87 -4.01 15.78 14.92
C LEU A 87 -3.01 16.49 15.85
N LYS A 88 -3.39 16.70 17.11
CA LYS A 88 -2.57 17.37 18.13
C LYS A 88 -1.72 16.40 18.95
N ASP A 89 -1.82 15.10 18.72
CA ASP A 89 -1.26 14.03 19.55
C ASP A 89 -1.57 14.22 21.07
N ASP A 90 -2.80 14.68 21.37
CA ASP A 90 -3.27 14.94 22.74
C ASP A 90 -3.75 13.65 23.41
N LYS A 91 -2.76 12.90 23.92
CA LYS A 91 -2.96 11.67 24.68
C LYS A 91 -3.87 11.83 25.90
N SER A 92 -3.77 12.96 26.61
CA SER A 92 -4.51 13.17 27.86
C SER A 92 -5.99 13.33 27.58
N TRP A 93 -6.34 14.15 26.58
CA TRP A 93 -7.70 14.30 26.14
C TRP A 93 -8.23 13.00 25.53
N PHE A 94 -7.47 12.37 24.62
CA PHE A 94 -7.90 11.16 23.90
C PHE A 94 -8.34 10.05 24.87
N PHE A 95 -7.46 9.59 25.75
CA PHE A 95 -7.82 8.52 26.68
C PHE A 95 -8.71 8.99 27.84
N GLY A 96 -8.62 10.26 28.25
CA GLY A 96 -9.41 10.81 29.35
C GLY A 96 -10.89 11.00 28.99
N SER A 97 -11.16 11.47 27.77
CA SER A 97 -12.52 11.67 27.25
C SER A 97 -13.15 10.36 26.80
N LEU A 98 -12.41 9.48 26.13
CA LEU A 98 -12.92 8.18 25.69
C LEU A 98 -13.35 7.28 26.85
N LYS A 99 -12.64 7.33 28.00
CA LYS A 99 -13.04 6.58 29.22
C LYS A 99 -14.38 7.01 29.81
N LYS A 100 -14.84 8.23 29.52
CA LYS A 100 -16.10 8.78 30.05
C LYS A 100 -17.31 8.45 29.17
N LEU A 101 -17.09 7.79 28.03
CA LEU A 101 -18.14 7.44 27.10
C LEU A 101 -18.81 6.14 27.55
N TRP A 102 -20.13 6.08 27.39
CA TRP A 102 -20.97 4.97 27.83
C TRP A 102 -20.63 3.65 27.11
N LEU A 103 -19.98 3.73 25.96
CA LEU A 103 -19.30 2.63 25.28
C LEU A 103 -17.79 2.91 25.32
N PRO A 104 -16.91 1.96 25.71
CA PRO A 104 -15.47 2.10 25.54
C PRO A 104 -15.14 2.08 24.04
N LEU A 105 -15.26 3.24 23.41
CA LEU A 105 -15.01 3.45 21.99
C LEU A 105 -13.50 3.31 21.71
N GLY A 106 -13.15 2.55 20.68
CA GLY A 106 -11.74 2.32 20.31
C GLY A 106 -10.95 1.44 21.28
N GLY A 107 -11.61 0.80 22.26
CA GLY A 107 -10.95 -0.14 23.18
C GLY A 107 -10.70 -1.52 22.56
N GLU A 108 -11.52 -1.92 21.59
CA GLU A 108 -11.48 -3.24 20.98
C GLU A 108 -11.36 -3.19 19.45
N ILE A 109 -10.61 -4.14 18.90
CA ILE A 109 -10.19 -4.23 17.48
C ILE A 109 -11.38 -4.37 16.52
N TYR A 110 -12.52 -4.86 17.01
CA TYR A 110 -13.68 -5.18 16.18
C TYR A 110 -14.66 -4.01 15.99
N ASP A 111 -14.37 -2.84 16.55
CA ASP A 111 -15.10 -1.61 16.25
C ASP A 111 -14.61 -1.04 14.91
N HIS A 112 -15.47 -0.80 13.91
CA HIS A 112 -15.02 -0.21 12.65
C HIS A 112 -14.29 1.13 12.87
N ARG A 113 -14.63 1.86 13.95
CA ARG A 113 -14.07 3.18 14.26
C ARG A 113 -12.65 3.06 14.80
N TYR A 114 -12.33 1.93 15.42
CA TYR A 114 -10.97 1.62 15.87
C TYR A 114 -10.01 1.63 14.68
N GLU A 115 -10.33 0.96 13.58
CA GLU A 115 -9.47 0.94 12.39
C GLU A 115 -9.25 2.36 11.83
N GLN A 116 -10.33 3.15 11.72
CA GLN A 116 -10.26 4.53 11.20
C GLN A 116 -9.41 5.47 12.08
N TRP A 117 -9.52 5.35 13.41
CA TRP A 117 -8.77 6.18 14.33
C TRP A 117 -7.30 5.76 14.41
N VAL A 118 -7.02 4.46 14.36
CA VAL A 118 -5.66 3.94 14.28
C VAL A 118 -4.99 4.36 12.97
N GLU A 119 -5.70 4.28 11.83
CA GLU A 119 -5.24 4.78 10.53
C GLU A 119 -4.94 6.27 10.56
N SER A 120 -5.83 7.06 11.15
CA SER A 120 -5.63 8.50 11.31
C SER A 120 -4.43 8.81 12.20
N ALA A 121 -4.30 8.10 13.32
CA ALA A 121 -3.17 8.27 14.25
C ALA A 121 -1.83 7.93 13.60
N VAL A 122 -1.78 6.91 12.74
CA VAL A 122 -0.59 6.61 11.92
C VAL A 122 -0.33 7.72 10.91
N LYS A 123 -1.36 8.13 10.16
CA LYS A 123 -1.26 9.14 9.09
C LYS A 123 -0.77 10.50 9.61
N TYR A 124 -1.19 10.89 10.80
CA TYR A 124 -0.84 12.18 11.42
C TYR A 124 0.24 12.04 12.51
N GLU A 125 0.92 10.90 12.58
CA GLU A 125 2.05 10.66 13.49
C GLU A 125 1.73 10.97 14.96
N ALA A 126 0.56 10.54 15.43
CA ALA A 126 0.14 10.69 16.82
C ALA A 126 0.85 9.68 17.74
N ILE A 127 2.19 9.80 17.86
CA ILE A 127 3.07 8.82 18.49
C ILE A 127 2.74 8.64 19.98
N LYS A 128 2.42 9.70 20.74
CA LYS A 128 2.10 9.58 22.17
C LYS A 128 0.79 8.82 22.36
N ILE A 129 -0.21 9.08 21.53
CA ILE A 129 -1.47 8.35 21.53
C ILE A 129 -1.20 6.87 21.21
N LEU A 130 -0.52 6.59 20.09
CA LEU A 130 -0.23 5.23 19.64
C LEU A 130 0.56 4.41 20.68
N ARG A 131 1.59 4.99 21.31
CA ARG A 131 2.40 4.32 22.37
C ARG A 131 1.54 3.90 23.55
N GLN A 132 0.68 4.79 24.03
CA GLN A 132 -0.21 4.44 25.13
C GLN A 132 -1.29 3.46 24.69
N TRP A 133 -1.78 3.57 23.47
CA TRP A 133 -2.78 2.65 22.94
C TRP A 133 -2.24 1.23 22.85
N ILE A 134 -1.04 1.05 22.28
CA ILE A 134 -0.34 -0.23 22.22
C ILE A 134 -0.10 -0.80 23.63
N LYS A 135 0.21 0.06 24.61
CA LYS A 135 0.40 -0.38 26.01
C LYS A 135 -0.90 -0.88 26.65
N GLN A 136 -2.04 -0.29 26.32
CA GLN A 136 -3.36 -0.68 26.84
C GLN A 136 -3.96 -1.86 26.07
N THR A 137 -3.70 -1.93 24.77
CA THR A 137 -4.27 -2.90 23.83
C THR A 137 -3.14 -3.42 22.92
N PRO A 138 -2.39 -4.46 23.35
CA PRO A 138 -1.24 -4.99 22.61
C PRO A 138 -1.55 -5.44 21.18
N GLU A 139 -2.81 -5.78 20.90
CA GLU A 139 -3.29 -6.20 19.60
C GLU A 139 -3.26 -5.07 18.56
N VAL A 140 -3.28 -3.80 19.00
CA VAL A 140 -3.04 -2.62 18.13
C VAL A 140 -1.72 -2.77 17.42
N LYS A 141 -0.66 -3.15 18.14
CA LYS A 141 0.65 -3.39 17.55
C LYS A 141 0.59 -4.47 16.48
N THR A 142 -0.10 -5.57 16.77
CA THR A 142 -0.25 -6.70 15.83
C THR A 142 -1.06 -6.33 14.58
N HIS A 143 -2.08 -5.47 14.72
CA HIS A 143 -2.86 -4.94 13.60
C HIS A 143 -1.98 -4.01 12.75
N LEU A 144 -1.34 -3.02 13.38
CA LEU A 144 -0.48 -2.04 12.72
C LEU A 144 0.61 -2.71 11.87
N LEU A 145 1.25 -3.76 12.38
CA LEU A 145 2.29 -4.53 11.67
C LEU A 145 1.79 -5.26 10.40
N LYS A 146 0.47 -5.42 10.20
CA LYS A 146 -0.12 -6.16 9.06
C LYS A 146 -0.70 -5.26 7.97
N THR A 147 -1.19 -4.07 8.32
CA THR A 147 -2.08 -3.29 7.45
C THR A 147 -1.44 -2.04 6.82
N HIS A 148 -0.35 -1.50 7.39
CA HIS A 148 0.05 -0.10 7.11
C HIS A 148 1.47 0.14 6.60
N ALA A 149 2.07 -0.77 5.81
CA ALA A 149 3.41 -0.53 5.29
C ALA A 149 3.57 0.76 4.44
N ILE A 150 2.49 1.25 3.83
CA ILE A 150 2.51 2.44 2.97
C ILE A 150 2.62 3.73 3.79
N SER A 151 2.02 3.80 4.99
CA SER A 151 1.96 5.00 5.82
C SER A 151 2.97 5.03 6.97
N TRP A 152 3.82 4.01 7.10
CA TRP A 152 4.86 4.01 8.12
C TRP A 152 5.93 5.07 7.85
N THR A 153 6.20 5.88 8.86
CA THR A 153 7.38 6.74 8.98
C THR A 153 8.45 6.05 9.82
N PRO A 154 9.72 6.46 9.74
CA PRO A 154 10.78 5.94 10.60
C PRO A 154 10.36 5.93 12.08
N GLU A 155 9.76 7.00 12.57
CA GLU A 155 9.28 7.22 13.95
C GLU A 155 8.24 6.17 14.38
N ILE A 156 7.30 5.85 13.49
CA ILE A 156 6.29 4.80 13.73
C ILE A 156 6.95 3.43 13.74
N VAL A 157 7.91 3.18 12.84
CA VAL A 157 8.67 1.93 12.80
C VAL A 157 9.47 1.76 14.09
N GLU A 158 10.08 2.83 14.62
CA GLU A 158 10.77 2.79 15.91
C GLU A 158 9.84 2.30 17.01
N MET A 159 8.68 2.95 17.14
CA MET A 159 7.67 2.59 18.12
C MET A 159 7.19 1.13 17.96
N LEU A 160 7.00 0.66 16.72
CA LEU A 160 6.54 -0.70 16.45
C LEU A 160 7.63 -1.75 16.72
N LEU A 161 8.90 -1.40 16.58
CA LEU A 161 10.02 -2.31 16.83
C LEU A 161 10.55 -2.24 18.27
N ASP A 162 10.01 -1.34 19.11
CA ASP A 162 10.34 -1.28 20.53
C ASP A 162 10.05 -2.61 21.23
N GLY A 163 11.01 -3.07 22.05
CA GLY A 163 10.88 -4.27 22.89
C GLY A 163 11.12 -5.61 22.20
N LYS A 164 11.91 -5.67 21.11
CA LYS A 164 12.22 -6.89 20.32
C LYS A 164 10.97 -7.76 20.05
N PRO A 165 10.17 -7.43 19.02
CA PRO A 165 8.99 -8.21 18.64
C PRO A 165 9.32 -9.67 18.36
N ARG A 166 8.30 -10.54 18.38
CA ARG A 166 8.48 -11.97 18.09
C ARG A 166 8.87 -12.16 16.62
N ASP A 167 9.61 -13.22 16.30
CA ASP A 167 10.05 -13.50 14.92
C ASP A 167 8.90 -13.54 13.91
N LYS A 168 7.74 -14.09 14.28
CA LYS A 168 6.55 -14.13 13.42
C LYS A 168 5.96 -12.74 13.12
N GLU A 169 6.14 -11.78 14.02
CA GLU A 169 5.74 -10.39 13.85
C GLU A 169 6.74 -9.67 12.94
N LEU A 170 8.04 -9.87 13.18
CA LEU A 170 9.12 -9.33 12.35
C LEU A 170 9.04 -9.87 10.91
N GLU A 171 8.75 -11.16 10.73
CA GLU A 171 8.54 -11.78 9.41
C GLU A 171 7.41 -11.08 8.64
N LYS A 172 6.27 -10.84 9.29
CA LYS A 172 5.13 -10.18 8.65
C LYS A 172 5.44 -8.73 8.34
N PHE A 173 6.04 -8.03 9.29
CA PHE A 173 6.48 -6.65 9.14
C PHE A 173 7.35 -6.49 7.89
N ILE A 174 8.47 -7.23 7.82
CA ILE A 174 9.40 -7.08 6.71
C ILE A 174 8.81 -7.52 5.37
N ALA A 175 7.92 -8.53 5.37
CA ALA A 175 7.20 -8.91 4.16
C ALA A 175 6.33 -7.75 3.63
N CYS A 176 5.61 -7.05 4.51
CA CYS A 176 4.81 -5.88 4.13
C CYS A 176 5.68 -4.70 3.67
N VAL A 177 6.81 -4.42 4.33
CA VAL A 177 7.78 -3.38 3.92
C VAL A 177 8.28 -3.63 2.49
N VAL A 178 8.74 -4.85 2.21
CA VAL A 178 9.33 -5.21 0.91
C VAL A 178 8.25 -5.28 -0.18
N GLN A 179 7.06 -5.79 0.13
CA GLN A 179 5.90 -5.74 -0.78
C GLN A 179 5.49 -4.30 -1.10
N GLY A 180 5.61 -3.37 -0.15
CA GLY A 180 5.39 -1.94 -0.37
C GLY A 180 6.57 -1.19 -0.99
N ASN A 181 7.67 -1.89 -1.32
CA ASN A 181 8.90 -1.31 -1.89
C ASN A 181 9.52 -0.18 -1.05
N ARG A 182 9.41 -0.26 0.29
CA ARG A 182 9.86 0.77 1.24
C ARG A 182 11.30 0.56 1.67
N VAL A 183 12.25 0.98 0.83
CA VAL A 183 13.70 0.83 1.08
C VAL A 183 14.14 1.54 2.35
N ASP A 184 13.61 2.74 2.57
CA ASP A 184 13.85 3.59 3.74
C ASP A 184 13.57 2.86 5.07
N ILE A 185 12.49 2.08 5.13
CA ILE A 185 12.14 1.31 6.32
C ILE A 185 13.02 0.06 6.48
N VAL A 186 13.47 -0.56 5.37
CA VAL A 186 14.42 -1.68 5.44
C VAL A 186 15.73 -1.23 6.09
N ASP A 187 16.18 -0.02 5.80
CA ASP A 187 17.39 0.55 6.41
C ASP A 187 17.21 0.74 7.92
N VAL A 188 16.11 1.37 8.35
CA VAL A 188 15.79 1.52 9.79
C VAL A 188 15.70 0.16 10.50
N PHE A 189 15.16 -0.86 9.83
CA PHE A 189 15.07 -2.22 10.37
C PHE A 189 16.46 -2.85 10.56
N LEU A 190 17.34 -2.72 9.57
CA LEU A 190 18.71 -3.23 9.62
C LEU A 190 19.58 -2.47 10.62
N ASP A 191 19.46 -1.14 10.70
CA ASP A 191 20.22 -0.28 11.62
C ASP A 191 19.91 -0.60 13.09
N ARG A 192 18.69 -1.07 13.37
CA ARG A 192 18.33 -1.62 14.68
C ARG A 192 18.89 -3.02 14.99
N GLY A 193 19.65 -3.59 14.06
CA GLY A 193 20.26 -4.91 14.21
C GLY A 193 19.31 -6.09 13.99
N PHE A 194 18.13 -5.86 13.40
CA PHE A 194 17.24 -6.96 13.04
C PHE A 194 17.70 -7.66 11.77
N SER A 195 17.54 -8.99 11.73
CA SER A 195 17.93 -9.80 10.59
C SER A 195 16.76 -10.00 9.63
N LEU A 196 16.98 -9.79 8.33
CA LEU A 196 15.97 -10.09 7.30
C LEU A 196 15.72 -11.60 7.12
N LYS A 197 16.59 -12.45 7.68
CA LYS A 197 16.43 -13.92 7.65
C LYS A 197 15.22 -14.41 8.45
N VAL A 198 14.63 -13.58 9.32
CA VAL A 198 13.35 -13.89 9.99
C VAL A 198 12.24 -14.19 8.99
N ALA A 199 12.33 -13.65 7.77
CA ALA A 199 11.41 -13.93 6.67
C ALA A 199 11.94 -14.98 5.68
N GLY A 200 12.79 -15.92 6.14
CA GLY A 200 13.53 -16.85 5.29
C GLY A 200 12.73 -17.81 4.40
N LYS A 201 11.39 -17.87 4.49
CA LYS A 201 10.52 -18.59 3.55
C LYS A 201 9.70 -17.69 2.63
N ARG A 202 9.83 -16.37 2.76
CA ARG A 202 9.12 -15.38 1.96
C ARG A 202 9.93 -15.04 0.72
N PRO A 203 9.29 -14.85 -0.44
CA PRO A 203 9.97 -14.47 -1.67
C PRO A 203 10.32 -12.97 -1.68
N LEU A 204 11.08 -12.48 -0.70
CA LEU A 204 11.41 -11.05 -0.56
C LEU A 204 12.16 -10.52 -1.78
N VAL A 205 13.18 -11.25 -2.24
CA VAL A 205 13.96 -10.89 -3.43
C VAL A 205 13.06 -10.83 -4.67
N TRP A 206 12.05 -11.72 -4.77
CA TRP A 206 11.10 -11.73 -5.87
C TRP A 206 10.29 -10.43 -5.92
N TYR A 207 9.79 -9.95 -4.78
CA TYR A 207 9.04 -8.68 -4.72
C TYR A 207 9.90 -7.50 -5.14
N ALA A 208 11.17 -7.45 -4.72
CA ALA A 208 12.10 -6.40 -5.15
C ALA A 208 12.35 -6.42 -6.68
N VAL A 209 12.48 -7.61 -7.27
CA VAL A 209 12.58 -7.80 -8.73
C VAL A 209 11.30 -7.36 -9.43
N ALA A 210 10.13 -7.71 -8.89
CA ALA A 210 8.83 -7.31 -9.44
C ALA A 210 8.64 -5.78 -9.47
N HIS A 211 9.13 -5.08 -8.45
CA HIS A 211 9.15 -3.62 -8.40
C HIS A 211 10.24 -2.98 -9.29
N ARG A 212 11.10 -3.78 -9.91
CA ARG A 212 12.29 -3.34 -10.64
C ARG A 212 13.15 -2.37 -9.82
N ASN A 213 13.36 -2.71 -8.54
CA ASN A 213 14.16 -1.92 -7.61
C ASN A 213 15.46 -2.66 -7.28
N ASP A 214 16.54 -2.30 -7.99
CA ASP A 214 17.86 -2.91 -7.85
C ASP A 214 18.53 -2.56 -6.52
N GLU A 215 18.24 -1.39 -5.95
CA GLU A 215 18.68 -1.03 -4.60
C GLU A 215 18.10 -2.01 -3.56
N MET A 216 16.78 -2.24 -3.60
CA MET A 216 16.12 -3.20 -2.72
C MET A 216 16.69 -4.62 -2.93
N VAL A 217 16.87 -5.05 -4.19
CA VAL A 217 17.47 -6.37 -4.50
C VAL A 217 18.86 -6.49 -3.85
N ARG A 218 19.73 -5.49 -4.02
CA ARG A 218 21.08 -5.50 -3.42
C ARG A 218 21.04 -5.57 -1.90
N LYS A 219 20.17 -4.81 -1.25
CA LYS A 219 20.04 -4.82 0.22
C LYS A 219 19.60 -6.19 0.74
N LEU A 220 18.56 -6.78 0.14
CA LEU A 220 18.07 -8.09 0.52
C LEU A 220 19.13 -9.19 0.33
N LEU A 221 19.84 -9.18 -0.79
CA LEU A 221 20.91 -10.16 -1.07
C LEU A 221 22.10 -9.98 -0.11
N LYS A 222 22.52 -8.74 0.17
CA LYS A 222 23.60 -8.45 1.12
C LYS A 222 23.24 -8.89 2.55
N ALA A 223 21.96 -8.82 2.91
CA ALA A 223 21.45 -9.33 4.19
C ALA A 223 21.30 -10.87 4.22
N GLY A 224 21.63 -11.56 3.14
CA GLY A 224 21.60 -13.02 3.04
C GLY A 224 20.20 -13.61 2.87
N CYS A 225 19.26 -12.86 2.29
CA CYS A 225 17.97 -13.42 1.87
C CYS A 225 18.17 -14.40 0.70
N ASP A 226 17.47 -15.53 0.72
CA ASP A 226 17.56 -16.53 -0.34
C ASP A 226 16.90 -16.03 -1.64
N ALA A 227 17.70 -15.95 -2.69
CA ALA A 227 17.33 -15.51 -4.02
C ALA A 227 16.58 -16.58 -4.84
N ASN A 228 16.43 -17.79 -4.32
CA ASN A 228 15.79 -18.91 -5.01
C ASN A 228 14.32 -19.13 -4.59
N ILE A 229 13.84 -18.42 -3.57
CA ILE A 229 12.46 -18.57 -3.09
C ILE A 229 11.49 -18.06 -4.16
N SER A 230 10.68 -18.98 -4.69
CA SER A 230 9.69 -18.66 -5.71
C SER A 230 8.42 -18.03 -5.13
N ASN A 231 7.81 -17.13 -5.90
CA ASN A 231 6.42 -16.74 -5.70
C ASN A 231 5.57 -17.44 -6.76
N GLN A 232 4.61 -18.27 -6.33
CA GLN A 232 3.74 -19.06 -7.23
C GLN A 232 4.52 -19.83 -8.31
N GLY A 233 5.64 -20.46 -7.93
CA GLY A 233 6.49 -21.23 -8.85
C GLY A 233 7.42 -20.42 -9.73
N THR A 234 7.39 -19.08 -9.67
CA THR A 234 8.33 -18.21 -10.39
C THR A 234 9.42 -17.72 -9.44
N THR A 235 10.68 -18.07 -9.69
CA THR A 235 11.83 -17.55 -8.92
C THR A 235 12.16 -16.10 -9.31
N PRO A 236 12.88 -15.34 -8.46
CA PRO A 236 13.35 -13.99 -8.80
C PRO A 236 14.13 -13.96 -10.13
N ALA A 237 15.02 -14.94 -10.35
CA ALA A 237 15.77 -15.07 -11.60
C ALA A 237 14.85 -15.34 -12.81
N MET A 238 13.85 -16.22 -12.67
CA MET A 238 12.86 -16.47 -13.74
C MET A 238 12.11 -15.19 -14.09
N LEU A 239 11.63 -14.44 -13.09
CA LEU A 239 10.93 -13.17 -13.30
C LEU A 239 11.84 -12.14 -13.98
N ALA A 240 13.09 -12.02 -13.54
CA ALA A 240 14.06 -11.10 -14.11
C ALA A 240 14.36 -11.43 -15.58
N VAL A 241 14.46 -12.72 -15.96
CA VAL A 241 14.61 -13.13 -17.36
C VAL A 241 13.34 -12.84 -18.15
N GLN A 242 12.17 -13.23 -17.64
CA GLN A 242 10.88 -13.00 -18.32
C GLN A 242 10.65 -11.51 -18.60
N THR A 243 11.07 -10.63 -17.69
CA THR A 243 10.89 -9.18 -17.80
C THR A 243 12.09 -8.45 -18.41
N ASN A 244 13.15 -9.18 -18.79
CA ASN A 244 14.45 -8.65 -19.18
C ASN A 244 14.97 -7.57 -18.24
N TYR A 245 14.85 -7.80 -16.93
CA TYR A 245 15.39 -6.90 -15.92
C TYR A 245 16.88 -7.16 -15.69
N THR A 246 17.70 -6.63 -16.59
CA THR A 246 19.16 -6.84 -16.66
C THR A 246 19.89 -6.48 -15.37
N ALA A 247 19.50 -5.40 -14.69
CA ALA A 247 20.11 -5.00 -13.43
C ALA A 247 19.96 -6.06 -12.33
N ALA A 248 18.78 -6.70 -12.21
CA ALA A 248 18.61 -7.82 -11.28
C ALA A 248 19.32 -9.08 -11.76
N LEU A 249 19.36 -9.36 -13.07
CA LEU A 249 20.05 -10.54 -13.61
C LEU A 249 21.55 -10.54 -13.33
N GLY A 250 22.18 -9.36 -13.21
CA GLY A 250 23.58 -9.25 -12.78
C GLY A 250 23.80 -9.52 -11.29
N LEU A 251 22.74 -9.55 -10.48
CA LEU A 251 22.79 -9.74 -9.03
C LEU A 251 22.35 -11.15 -8.60
N LEU A 252 21.73 -11.91 -9.49
CA LEU A 252 21.12 -13.20 -9.20
C LEU A 252 21.92 -14.35 -9.82
N GLU A 253 21.90 -15.51 -9.17
CA GLU A 253 22.44 -16.72 -9.75
C GLU A 253 21.52 -17.23 -10.87
N LEU A 254 22.10 -17.48 -12.04
CA LEU A 254 21.37 -17.92 -13.23
C LEU A 254 21.80 -19.33 -13.62
N ASN A 255 20.83 -20.17 -13.99
CA ASN A 255 21.11 -21.45 -14.63
C ASN A 255 21.51 -21.27 -16.10
N ASP A 256 21.99 -22.33 -16.75
CA ASP A 256 22.51 -22.25 -18.13
C ASP A 256 21.45 -21.84 -19.15
N HIS A 257 20.19 -22.25 -18.95
CA HIS A 257 19.09 -21.82 -19.79
C HIS A 257 18.81 -20.31 -19.66
N GLN A 258 18.81 -19.78 -18.44
CA GLN A 258 18.64 -18.36 -18.15
C GLN A 258 19.83 -17.54 -18.68
N LYS A 259 21.05 -18.04 -18.51
CA LYS A 259 22.26 -17.44 -19.09
C LYS A 259 22.17 -17.40 -20.61
N LYS A 260 21.70 -18.48 -21.26
CA LYS A 260 21.50 -18.53 -22.71
C LYS A 260 20.42 -17.55 -23.17
N ALA A 261 19.32 -17.43 -22.44
CA ALA A 261 18.27 -16.45 -22.73
C ALA A 261 18.79 -15.02 -22.60
N LEU A 262 19.53 -14.71 -21.53
CA LEU A 262 20.20 -13.43 -21.33
C LEU A 262 21.21 -13.15 -22.44
N GLN A 263 22.03 -14.13 -22.82
CA GLN A 263 23.00 -13.98 -23.90
C GLN A 263 22.31 -13.75 -25.24
N THR A 264 21.21 -14.44 -25.52
CA THR A 264 20.40 -14.23 -26.73
C THR A 264 19.83 -12.81 -26.75
N PHE A 265 19.35 -12.31 -25.60
CA PHE A 265 18.88 -10.94 -25.46
C PHE A 265 20.02 -9.93 -25.68
N LYS A 266 21.17 -10.12 -25.03
CA LYS A 266 22.36 -9.27 -25.20
C LYS A 266 22.88 -9.30 -26.63
N ASN A 267 22.87 -10.44 -27.31
CA ASN A 267 23.29 -10.52 -28.72
C ASN A 267 22.35 -9.69 -29.62
N LYS A 268 21.05 -9.67 -29.30
CA LYS A 268 20.06 -8.86 -30.02
C LYS A 268 20.19 -7.36 -29.67
N TYR A 269 20.54 -7.05 -28.42
CA TYR A 269 20.67 -5.70 -27.86
C TYR A 269 21.95 -5.57 -27.00
N PRO A 270 23.14 -5.41 -27.62
CA PRO A 270 24.43 -5.56 -26.93
C PRO A 270 24.82 -4.45 -25.97
N GLY A 271 24.00 -3.40 -25.85
CA GLY A 271 24.40 -2.17 -25.16
C GLY A 271 25.58 -1.48 -25.84
N ASP A 272 25.98 -0.35 -25.29
CA ASP A 272 27.14 0.44 -25.75
C ASP A 272 27.58 1.35 -24.59
N PRO A 273 28.59 0.94 -23.80
CA PRO A 273 29.10 1.72 -22.69
C PRO A 273 29.72 3.07 -23.09
N SER A 274 30.05 3.24 -24.38
CA SER A 274 30.64 4.47 -24.94
C SER A 274 29.62 5.37 -25.63
N ALA A 275 28.34 5.00 -25.62
CA ALA A 275 27.30 5.74 -26.30
C ALA A 275 27.15 7.17 -25.76
N ALA A 276 27.14 8.14 -26.66
CA ALA A 276 27.02 9.55 -26.30
C ALA A 276 25.68 9.90 -25.61
N TRP A 277 24.63 9.09 -25.78
CA TRP A 277 23.30 9.31 -25.18
C TRP A 277 23.09 8.65 -23.82
N LEU A 278 24.10 7.99 -23.23
CA LEU A 278 23.95 7.42 -21.89
C LEU A 278 23.56 8.48 -20.85
N GLY A 279 22.78 8.08 -19.84
CA GLY A 279 22.26 8.97 -18.81
C GLY A 279 20.79 9.31 -18.99
N VAL A 280 20.32 10.30 -18.22
CA VAL A 280 18.92 10.72 -18.18
C VAL A 280 18.74 11.98 -19.04
N TRP A 281 17.73 11.99 -19.89
CA TRP A 281 17.35 13.10 -20.74
C TRP A 281 15.92 13.49 -20.46
N THR A 282 15.64 14.78 -20.38
CA THR A 282 14.29 15.28 -20.10
C THR A 282 13.97 16.55 -20.86
N ASN A 283 12.69 16.73 -21.22
CA ASN A 283 12.20 18.01 -21.76
C ASN A 283 11.84 19.03 -20.66
N GLY A 284 11.87 18.63 -19.38
CA GLY A 284 11.73 19.51 -18.21
C GLY A 284 10.48 20.38 -18.19
N LYS A 285 9.37 19.98 -18.83
CA LYS A 285 8.19 20.85 -19.03
C LYS A 285 7.35 21.03 -17.77
N SER A 286 6.69 19.97 -17.30
CA SER A 286 5.81 19.98 -16.11
C SER A 286 5.49 18.55 -15.68
N GLU A 287 5.01 18.33 -14.47
CA GLU A 287 4.71 16.99 -13.92
C GLU A 287 3.96 16.06 -14.90
N PHE A 288 2.93 16.57 -15.58
CA PHE A 288 2.10 15.80 -16.53
C PHE A 288 2.52 15.92 -17.99
N LYS A 289 3.58 16.68 -18.31
CA LYS A 289 4.09 16.85 -19.70
C LYS A 289 5.55 16.49 -19.84
N THR A 290 6.20 16.16 -18.73
CA THR A 290 7.59 15.75 -18.68
C THR A 290 7.72 14.40 -19.33
N LEU A 291 8.59 14.35 -20.32
CA LEU A 291 9.05 13.14 -20.95
C LEU A 291 10.50 12.99 -20.52
N ALA A 292 10.84 11.87 -19.89
CA ALA A 292 12.21 11.55 -19.53
C ALA A 292 12.63 10.19 -20.08
N VAL A 293 13.82 10.11 -20.64
CA VAL A 293 14.42 8.87 -21.14
C VAL A 293 15.74 8.65 -20.43
N SER A 294 15.88 7.49 -19.80
CA SER A 294 17.13 7.04 -19.19
C SER A 294 17.71 5.91 -20.02
N PHE A 295 18.97 6.06 -20.43
CA PHE A 295 19.74 5.05 -21.14
C PHE A 295 20.84 4.50 -20.24
N LEU A 296 20.86 3.17 -20.08
CA LEU A 296 21.87 2.43 -19.33
C LEU A 296 22.81 1.72 -20.29
N ALA A 297 24.09 1.65 -19.94
CA ALA A 297 25.18 1.11 -20.77
C ALA A 297 24.94 -0.33 -21.28
N ASP A 298 24.10 -1.10 -20.61
CA ASP A 298 23.78 -2.50 -20.92
C ASP A 298 22.73 -2.68 -22.03
N GLY A 299 22.31 -1.60 -22.70
CA GLY A 299 21.32 -1.64 -23.78
C GLY A 299 19.87 -1.51 -23.29
N THR A 300 19.66 -1.31 -21.99
CA THR A 300 18.34 -1.11 -21.39
C THR A 300 18.14 0.33 -20.92
N GLY A 301 16.92 0.64 -20.50
CA GLY A 301 16.59 1.96 -20.00
C GLY A 301 15.17 2.08 -19.48
N ARG A 302 14.74 3.32 -19.22
CA ARG A 302 13.38 3.63 -18.82
C ARG A 302 12.88 4.90 -19.51
N LEU A 303 11.64 4.86 -19.99
CA LEU A 303 10.90 5.97 -20.57
C LEU A 303 9.77 6.38 -19.63
N ILE A 304 9.82 7.59 -19.08
CA ILE A 304 8.77 8.18 -18.25
C ILE A 304 7.93 9.10 -19.12
N THR A 305 6.62 8.85 -19.16
CA THR A 305 5.64 9.68 -19.87
C THR A 305 4.72 10.39 -18.86
N ALA A 306 3.81 11.21 -19.37
CA ALA A 306 2.83 12.02 -18.62
C ALA A 306 2.05 11.30 -17.50
N THR A 307 1.94 9.97 -17.54
CA THR A 307 1.24 9.15 -16.55
C THR A 307 2.13 8.70 -15.38
N GLY A 308 3.40 9.11 -15.33
CA GLY A 308 4.35 8.84 -14.24
C GLY A 308 4.87 7.40 -14.15
N MET A 309 4.15 6.43 -14.71
CA MET A 309 4.54 5.02 -14.76
C MET A 309 5.64 4.81 -15.81
N GLY A 310 6.90 4.88 -15.39
CA GLY A 310 8.03 4.71 -16.31
C GLY A 310 8.06 3.32 -16.96
N VAL A 311 7.98 3.28 -18.28
CA VAL A 311 7.98 2.09 -19.15
C VAL A 311 9.42 1.61 -19.37
N PRO A 312 9.74 0.31 -19.15
CA PRO A 312 11.04 -0.24 -19.51
C PRO A 312 11.27 -0.15 -21.02
N ILE A 313 12.49 0.20 -21.42
CA ILE A 313 12.89 0.25 -22.83
C ILE A 313 14.17 -0.56 -23.06
N VAL A 314 14.35 -0.99 -24.30
CA VAL A 314 15.66 -1.40 -24.82
C VAL A 314 16.03 -0.49 -25.97
N TRP A 315 17.31 -0.35 -26.21
CA TRP A 315 17.79 0.55 -27.24
C TRP A 315 18.91 -0.09 -28.06
N LYS A 316 19.07 0.39 -29.29
CA LYS A 316 20.09 -0.06 -30.23
C LYS A 316 20.75 1.14 -30.90
N THR A 317 22.07 1.23 -30.76
CA THR A 317 22.91 2.18 -31.49
C THR A 317 22.78 1.92 -32.99
N VAL A 318 22.36 2.94 -33.74
CA VAL A 318 22.42 2.90 -35.21
C VAL A 318 23.73 3.51 -35.69
N ASN A 319 24.11 4.65 -35.11
CA ASN A 319 25.40 5.32 -35.32
C ASN A 319 25.68 6.27 -34.16
N LYS A 320 26.83 6.96 -34.14
CA LYS A 320 27.24 7.89 -33.06
C LYS A 320 26.22 8.98 -32.67
N LYS A 321 25.23 9.26 -33.53
CA LYS A 321 24.21 10.29 -33.29
C LYS A 321 22.79 9.75 -33.23
N THR A 322 22.55 8.48 -33.55
CA THR A 322 21.19 7.94 -33.69
C THR A 322 21.03 6.66 -32.89
N VAL A 323 19.95 6.61 -32.10
CA VAL A 323 19.55 5.45 -31.31
C VAL A 323 18.09 5.08 -31.59
N GLN A 324 17.84 3.79 -31.80
CA GLN A 324 16.50 3.24 -31.86
C GLN A 324 16.07 2.79 -30.49
N ILE A 325 14.81 3.08 -30.12
CA ILE A 325 14.25 2.77 -28.81
C ILE A 325 13.01 1.90 -29.00
N PHE A 326 12.98 0.79 -28.27
CA PHE A 326 11.90 -0.18 -28.29
C PHE A 326 11.28 -0.23 -26.91
N THR A 327 9.97 -0.03 -26.84
CA THR A 327 9.21 -0.17 -25.59
C THR A 327 9.05 -1.64 -25.25
N MET A 328 9.12 -1.95 -23.96
CA MET A 328 8.82 -3.28 -23.45
C MET A 328 7.46 -3.32 -22.78
N GLN A 329 6.68 -4.37 -23.05
CA GLN A 329 5.44 -4.66 -22.34
C GLN A 329 5.46 -6.11 -21.87
N SER A 330 5.30 -6.31 -20.55
CA SER A 330 5.35 -7.64 -19.93
C SER A 330 6.57 -8.46 -20.37
N GLY A 331 7.73 -7.80 -20.49
CA GLY A 331 8.99 -8.42 -20.90
C GLY A 331 9.18 -8.63 -22.39
N ARG A 332 8.16 -8.44 -23.23
CA ARG A 332 8.30 -8.52 -24.69
C ARG A 332 8.75 -7.18 -25.25
N VAL A 333 9.81 -7.22 -26.07
CA VAL A 333 10.27 -6.06 -26.83
C VAL A 333 9.36 -5.89 -28.05
N ALA A 334 8.91 -4.67 -28.32
CA ALA A 334 8.13 -4.38 -29.53
C ALA A 334 8.91 -4.72 -30.81
N ASP A 335 8.23 -5.26 -31.82
CA ASP A 335 8.85 -5.72 -33.06
C ASP A 335 9.49 -4.60 -33.89
N THR A 336 8.93 -3.38 -33.80
CA THR A 336 9.43 -2.20 -34.49
C THR A 336 9.82 -1.10 -33.49
N PRO A 337 10.89 -0.33 -33.78
CA PRO A 337 11.26 0.80 -32.94
C PRO A 337 10.17 1.86 -33.06
N LYS A 338 9.37 2.02 -32.00
CA LYS A 338 8.32 3.05 -31.96
C LYS A 338 8.87 4.45 -31.75
N ILE A 339 10.16 4.55 -31.39
CA ILE A 339 10.82 5.79 -31.01
C ILE A 339 12.23 5.79 -31.60
N ILE A 340 12.62 6.91 -32.21
CA ILE A 340 13.97 7.15 -32.71
C ILE A 340 14.47 8.42 -32.06
N ALA A 341 15.71 8.40 -31.55
CA ALA A 341 16.32 9.58 -30.98
C ALA A 341 17.63 9.94 -31.68
N HIS A 342 17.85 11.25 -31.82
CA HIS A 342 19.03 11.84 -32.46
C HIS A 342 19.73 12.81 -31.52
N ILE A 343 21.03 12.62 -31.31
CA ILE A 343 21.88 13.59 -30.61
C ILE A 343 22.33 14.69 -31.57
N LYS A 344 22.09 15.93 -31.18
CA LYS A 344 22.58 17.16 -31.83
C LYS A 344 23.20 18.07 -30.79
N GLY A 345 24.52 17.97 -30.61
CA GLY A 345 25.23 18.67 -29.54
C GLY A 345 24.72 18.19 -28.17
N ASP A 346 24.26 19.12 -27.34
CA ASP A 346 23.75 18.84 -25.99
C ASP A 346 22.25 18.55 -25.93
N VAL A 347 21.62 18.32 -27.09
CA VAL A 347 20.18 18.07 -27.22
C VAL A 347 19.93 16.69 -27.80
N LEU A 348 19.02 15.96 -27.16
CA LEU A 348 18.46 14.72 -27.69
C LEU A 348 17.08 15.01 -28.28
N GLU A 349 16.94 14.88 -29.60
CA GLU A 349 15.68 14.95 -30.32
C GLU A 349 15.04 13.57 -30.35
N VAL A 350 13.92 13.39 -29.65
CA VAL A 350 13.21 12.11 -29.56
C VAL A 350 11.93 12.18 -30.38
N THR A 351 11.85 11.37 -31.43
CA THR A 351 10.67 11.22 -32.28
C THR A 351 9.83 10.06 -31.78
N LEU A 352 8.62 10.36 -31.28
CA LEU A 352 7.64 9.40 -30.79
C LEU A 352 6.73 8.90 -31.93
N SER A 353 5.96 7.85 -31.64
CA SER A 353 4.87 7.38 -32.51
C SER A 353 3.94 8.53 -32.92
N LYS A 354 3.59 8.62 -34.21
CA LYS A 354 2.88 9.74 -34.88
C LYS A 354 3.75 10.97 -35.22
N ASN A 355 5.07 10.80 -35.40
CA ASN A 355 6.02 11.84 -35.84
C ASN A 355 6.11 13.08 -34.94
N ARG A 356 5.73 12.96 -33.66
CA ARG A 356 5.91 14.04 -32.69
C ARG A 356 7.36 14.02 -32.20
N THR A 357 8.07 15.12 -32.41
CA THR A 357 9.46 15.29 -31.96
C THR A 357 9.51 16.14 -30.69
N GLU A 358 10.25 15.67 -29.68
CA GLU A 358 10.50 16.37 -28.44
C GLU A 358 12.00 16.63 -28.29
N LYS A 359 12.38 17.85 -27.91
CA LYS A 359 13.77 18.20 -27.60
C LYS A 359 14.02 18.02 -26.12
N MET A 360 15.06 17.27 -25.77
CA MET A 360 15.44 16.98 -24.39
C MET A 360 16.86 17.43 -24.12
N LYS A 361 17.11 17.86 -22.88
CA LYS A 361 18.45 18.13 -22.36
C LYS A 361 18.85 17.03 -21.40
N ARG A 362 20.16 16.81 -21.26
CA ARG A 362 20.69 15.91 -20.25
C ARG A 362 20.31 16.43 -18.86
N PHE A 363 19.78 15.55 -18.03
CA PHE A 363 19.49 15.85 -16.64
C PHE A 363 20.80 15.76 -15.84
N GLU A 364 21.19 16.90 -15.28
CA GLU A 364 22.27 16.98 -14.30
C GLU A 364 21.61 17.19 -12.94
N PRO A 365 21.73 16.23 -11.99
CA PRO A 365 21.24 16.47 -10.65
C PRO A 365 21.99 17.67 -10.07
N LYS A 366 21.25 18.69 -9.63
CA LYS A 366 21.86 19.78 -8.85
C LYS A 366 22.49 19.14 -7.61
N LYS A 367 23.79 19.36 -7.45
CA LYS A 367 24.59 18.88 -6.32
C LYS A 367 24.02 19.38 -4.99
#